data_AF-A0A7J4KFJ9-F1
#
_entry.id   AF-A0A7J4KFJ9-F1
#
_cell.length_a   1.000
_cell.length_b   1.000
_cell.length_c   1.000
_cell.angle_alpha   90.00
_cell.angle_beta   90.00
_cell.angle_gamma   90.00
#
_symmetry.space_group_name_H-M   'P 1'
#
loop_
_entity.id
_entity.type
_entity.pdbx_description
1 polymer ?
#
loop_
_entity_poly.entity_id
_entity_poly.type
_entity_poly.pdbx_seq_one_letter_code
_entity_poly.pdbx_strand_id
1 'polypeptide(L)'
;NTSRFSSGYNAIRLNDLSWINKTGVTKLCLRSSRDINGNAPTGNEYINVYSNEFLGMNPPRLVINYRNQSKIKNTGSTDIKGYLLIQVQFYNSSQGKWLVDDDTINETSTRTITSGNHLALDRGIFNGNVRASDLTHGTGTYRVYAAFRDPEENILRTDDDVDLEAWWQFSKT
;
A
#
# COMPACT_ATOMS: atom_id res chain seq x y z
N ASN A 1 22.74 19.36 21.51
CA ASN A 1 22.12 18.56 20.41
C ASN A 1 20.68 18.09 20.70
N THR A 2 20.04 18.60 21.76
CA THR A 2 18.70 18.19 22.20
C THR A 2 17.62 19.23 21.92
N SER A 3 17.97 20.40 21.34
CA SER A 3 17.05 21.53 21.11
C SER A 3 15.89 21.24 20.17
N ARG A 4 15.95 20.13 19.41
CA ARG A 4 14.88 19.65 18.54
C ARG A 4 13.96 18.63 19.21
N PHE A 5 14.28 18.19 20.42
CA PHE A 5 13.41 17.33 21.23
C PHE A 5 12.54 18.18 22.15
N SER A 6 11.27 17.81 22.25
CA SER A 6 10.34 18.37 23.24
C SER A 6 10.25 17.46 24.47
N SER A 7 9.83 18.02 25.61
CA SER A 7 9.34 17.20 26.73
C SER A 7 8.11 16.42 26.26
N GLY A 8 8.12 15.09 26.41
CA GLY A 8 7.05 14.20 25.96
C GLY A 8 7.36 13.46 24.65
N TYR A 9 6.33 13.19 23.84
CA TYR A 9 6.48 12.42 22.61
C TYR A 9 7.27 13.16 21.53
N ASN A 10 8.27 12.46 20.99
CA ASN A 10 9.08 12.93 19.87
C ASN A 10 8.88 11.97 18.69
N ALA A 11 8.33 12.48 17.58
CA ALA A 11 8.10 11.67 16.39
C ALA A 11 9.36 11.61 15.52
N ILE A 12 9.98 10.43 15.44
CA ILE A 12 11.09 10.16 14.52
C ILE A 12 10.52 9.46 13.29
N ARG A 13 10.51 10.15 12.14
CA ARG A 13 10.07 9.59 10.86
C ARG A 13 11.27 9.02 10.11
N LEU A 14 11.22 7.73 9.79
CA LEU A 14 12.22 7.04 9.00
C LEU A 14 11.74 7.02 7.54
N ASN A 15 12.42 7.76 6.66
CA ASN A 15 12.04 7.87 5.25
C ASN A 15 12.87 6.93 4.35
N ASP A 16 14.11 6.67 4.72
CA ASP A 16 14.95 5.64 4.11
C ASP A 16 14.85 4.37 4.96
N LEU A 17 14.41 3.28 4.31
CA LEU A 17 14.16 1.97 4.92
C LEU A 17 15.05 0.89 4.29
N SER A 18 16.03 1.27 3.47
CA SER A 18 16.92 0.35 2.75
C SER A 18 17.76 -0.53 3.69
N TRP A 19 17.99 -0.08 4.93
CA TRP A 19 18.72 -0.79 5.98
C TRP A 19 17.87 -1.84 6.74
N ILE A 20 16.56 -1.93 6.47
CA ILE A 20 15.70 -2.92 7.11
C ILE A 20 15.94 -4.30 6.49
N ASN A 21 16.45 -5.23 7.31
CA ASN A 21 16.54 -6.62 6.95
C ASN A 21 15.16 -7.29 7.11
N LYS A 22 14.66 -7.87 6.01
CA LYS A 22 13.37 -8.56 5.96
C LYS A 22 13.42 -9.96 6.57
N THR A 23 14.62 -10.48 6.85
CA THR A 23 14.82 -11.75 7.54
C THR A 23 15.66 -11.51 8.80
N GLY A 24 15.31 -12.14 9.91
CA GLY A 24 16.02 -11.97 11.19
C GLY A 24 15.81 -10.59 11.83
N VAL A 25 16.86 -10.07 12.49
CA VAL A 25 16.77 -8.88 13.35
C VAL A 25 17.36 -7.65 12.65
N THR A 26 16.58 -6.58 12.61
CA THR A 26 17.05 -5.24 12.22
C THR A 26 17.37 -4.42 13.48
N LYS A 27 18.52 -3.74 13.52
CA LYS A 27 18.93 -2.86 14.63
C LYS A 27 18.91 -1.40 14.18
N LEU A 28 18.27 -0.54 14.97
CA LEU A 28 18.24 0.91 14.77
C LEU A 28 19.00 1.60 15.91
N CYS A 29 19.86 2.55 15.57
CA CYS A 29 20.56 3.39 16.55
C CYS A 29 20.23 4.87 16.30
N LEU A 30 19.81 5.57 17.36
CA LEU A 30 19.62 7.02 17.33
C LEU A 30 20.92 7.70 17.75
N ARG A 31 21.57 8.38 16.81
CA ARG A 31 22.85 9.08 17.03
C ARG A 31 22.71 10.56 16.72
N SER A 32 23.39 11.41 17.49
CA SER A 32 23.50 12.82 17.15
C SER A 32 24.54 13.05 16.07
N SER A 33 24.47 14.16 15.34
CA SER A 33 25.50 14.53 14.35
C SER A 33 26.90 14.68 14.98
N ARG A 34 26.97 15.08 16.25
CA ARG A 34 28.24 15.18 16.99
C ARG A 34 28.83 13.80 17.28
N ASP A 35 28.00 12.85 17.68
CA ASP A 35 28.40 11.47 17.91
C ASP A 35 28.84 10.79 16.60
N ILE A 36 28.19 11.11 15.48
CA ILE A 36 28.63 10.69 14.13
C ILE A 36 30.02 11.22 13.79
N ASN A 37 30.31 12.47 14.18
CA ASN A 37 31.56 13.15 13.88
C ASN A 37 32.64 12.99 14.99
N GLY A 38 32.41 12.16 16.01
CA GLY A 38 33.37 11.95 17.11
C GLY A 38 33.60 13.17 18.03
N ASN A 39 32.68 14.13 18.04
CA ASN A 39 32.82 15.35 18.84
C ASN A 39 32.35 15.12 20.29
N ALA A 40 33.29 15.04 21.22
CA ALA A 40 33.02 14.79 22.64
C ALA A 40 32.08 15.84 23.28
N PRO A 41 31.05 15.44 24.05
CA PRO A 41 30.23 16.35 24.86
C PRO A 41 31.06 17.14 25.89
N THR A 42 30.74 18.42 26.09
CA THR A 42 31.37 19.27 27.13
C THR A 42 30.59 19.27 28.44
N GLY A 43 29.50 18.50 28.50
CA GLY A 43 28.58 18.38 29.61
C GLY A 43 27.56 17.28 29.35
N ASN A 44 26.59 17.12 30.25
CA ASN A 44 25.60 16.06 30.15
C ASN A 44 24.65 16.28 28.96
N GLU A 45 24.59 15.31 28.06
CA GLU A 45 23.59 15.23 26.99
C GLU A 45 22.98 13.81 27.00
N TYR A 46 21.68 13.68 27.28
CA TYR A 46 21.00 12.38 27.31
C TYR A 46 19.55 12.47 26.84
N ILE A 47 19.02 11.35 26.37
CA ILE A 47 17.60 11.11 26.09
C ILE A 47 17.20 9.88 26.89
N ASN A 48 16.15 10.00 27.71
CA ASN A 48 15.59 8.86 28.43
C ASN A 48 14.47 8.25 27.60
N VAL A 49 14.58 6.96 27.33
CA VAL A 49 13.52 6.16 26.69
C VAL A 49 12.99 5.20 27.74
N TYR A 50 11.72 5.34 28.10
CA TYR A 50 11.07 4.52 29.11
C TYR A 50 10.29 3.38 28.45
N SER A 51 10.05 2.29 29.17
CA SER A 51 9.09 1.27 28.77
C SER A 51 7.66 1.72 29.10
N ASN A 52 6.66 1.00 28.58
CA ASN A 52 5.26 1.26 28.89
C ASN A 52 4.94 1.19 30.41
N GLU A 53 5.65 0.33 31.14
CA GLU A 53 5.42 0.08 32.56
C GLU A 53 5.92 1.21 33.47
N PHE A 54 6.66 2.18 32.94
CA PHE A 54 7.19 3.28 33.73
C PHE A 54 6.17 4.42 33.84
N LEU A 55 5.40 4.39 34.93
CA LEU A 55 4.51 5.47 35.40
C LEU A 55 3.49 5.99 34.36
N GLY A 56 3.23 5.24 33.29
CA GLY A 56 2.23 5.56 32.27
C GLY A 56 2.47 6.86 31.49
N MET A 57 3.63 7.52 31.63
CA MET A 57 3.74 8.91 31.19
C MET A 57 3.93 9.06 29.69
N ASN A 58 4.64 8.17 28.98
CA ASN A 58 4.80 8.22 27.51
C ASN A 58 5.35 6.89 26.93
N PRO A 59 4.55 5.80 26.80
CA PRO A 59 5.03 4.55 26.23
C PRO A 59 5.62 4.70 24.82
N PRO A 60 6.76 4.05 24.50
CA PRO A 60 7.33 4.11 23.17
C PRO A 60 6.36 3.47 22.17
N ARG A 61 6.08 4.17 21.07
CA ARG A 61 5.14 3.71 20.04
C ARG A 61 5.86 3.52 18.71
N LEU A 62 5.81 2.30 18.19
CA LEU A 62 6.18 1.99 16.81
C LEU A 62 4.90 1.90 15.96
N VAL A 63 4.82 2.70 14.91
CA VAL A 63 3.75 2.62 13.92
C VAL A 63 4.34 2.08 12.62
N ILE A 64 3.96 0.86 12.24
CA ILE A 64 4.34 0.27 10.96
C ILE A 64 3.15 0.40 10.02
N ASN A 65 3.32 1.15 8.93
CA ASN A 65 2.33 1.24 7.87
C ASN A 65 2.77 0.30 6.74
N TYR A 66 2.20 -0.90 6.70
CA TYR A 66 2.33 -1.77 5.54
C TYR A 66 1.54 -1.19 4.37
N ARG A 67 2.13 -1.14 3.18
CA ARG A 67 1.44 -0.79 1.93
C ARG A 67 1.51 -1.99 0.99
N ASN A 68 0.75 -3.04 1.29
CA ASN A 68 0.40 -4.05 0.29
C ASN A 68 -0.65 -3.43 -0.62
N GLN A 69 -0.17 -2.66 -1.58
CA GLN A 69 -1.03 -1.82 -2.39
C GLN A 69 -1.15 -2.41 -3.78
N SER A 70 -2.33 -2.92 -4.10
CA SER A 70 -2.77 -3.07 -5.48
C SER A 70 -2.69 -1.69 -6.14
N LYS A 71 -1.97 -1.57 -7.25
CA LYS A 71 -1.74 -0.30 -7.93
C LYS A 71 -1.53 -0.49 -9.41
N ILE A 72 -1.86 0.55 -10.17
CA ILE A 72 -1.40 0.73 -11.54
C ILE A 72 -0.23 1.70 -11.47
N LYS A 73 0.92 1.34 -12.03
CA LYS A 73 2.11 2.21 -12.06
C LYS A 73 2.42 2.59 -13.49
N ASN A 74 2.54 3.89 -13.75
CA ASN A 74 3.04 4.38 -15.01
C ASN A 74 4.58 4.43 -14.98
N THR A 75 5.21 3.53 -15.72
CA THR A 75 6.67 3.49 -15.89
C THR A 75 7.14 4.14 -17.19
N GLY A 76 6.22 4.59 -18.04
CA GLY A 76 6.50 5.26 -19.30
C GLY A 76 6.87 6.72 -19.14
N SER A 77 7.36 7.33 -20.23
CA SER A 77 7.80 8.73 -20.30
C SER A 77 6.67 9.74 -20.51
N THR A 78 5.44 9.27 -20.76
CA THR A 78 4.23 10.09 -20.95
C THR A 78 3.14 9.71 -19.96
N ASP A 79 2.17 10.59 -19.77
CA ASP A 79 0.98 10.30 -18.98
C ASP A 79 0.13 9.21 -19.65
N ILE A 80 -0.54 8.38 -18.84
CA ILE A 80 -1.54 7.42 -19.32
C ILE A 80 -2.94 7.81 -18.84
N LYS A 81 -3.94 7.57 -19.66
CA LYS A 81 -5.35 7.80 -19.35
C LYS A 81 -6.19 6.59 -19.74
N GLY A 82 -7.21 6.32 -18.95
CA GLY A 82 -8.10 5.18 -19.16
C GLY A 82 -9.21 5.12 -18.13
N TYR A 83 -10.10 4.15 -18.31
CA TYR A 83 -11.26 3.89 -17.46
C TYR A 83 -10.94 2.73 -16.53
N LEU A 84 -11.06 2.93 -15.21
CA LEU A 84 -10.78 1.86 -14.26
C LEU A 84 -11.96 0.89 -14.18
N LEU A 85 -11.64 -0.40 -14.26
CA LEU A 85 -12.53 -1.50 -13.95
C LEU A 85 -11.97 -2.28 -12.76
N ILE A 86 -12.79 -2.52 -11.74
CA ILE A 86 -12.52 -3.49 -10.67
C ILE A 86 -13.82 -4.25 -10.39
N GLN A 87 -13.78 -5.56 -10.57
CA GLN A 87 -14.93 -6.46 -10.42
C GLN A 87 -14.61 -7.59 -9.46
N VAL A 88 -15.63 -8.08 -8.77
CA VAL A 88 -15.58 -9.41 -8.16
C VAL A 88 -16.26 -10.40 -9.09
N GLN A 89 -15.54 -11.46 -9.45
CA GLN A 89 -15.99 -12.46 -10.39
C GLN A 89 -16.00 -13.85 -9.76
N PHE A 90 -17.03 -14.65 -10.06
CA PHE A 90 -17.18 -16.03 -9.64
C PHE A 90 -16.73 -16.99 -10.75
N TYR A 91 -16.00 -18.05 -10.41
CA TYR A 91 -15.62 -19.07 -11.39
C TYR A 91 -16.75 -20.10 -11.57
N ASN A 92 -17.42 -20.05 -12.70
CA ASN A 92 -18.39 -21.07 -13.08
C ASN A 92 -17.67 -22.27 -13.70
N SER A 93 -17.47 -23.32 -12.91
CA SER A 93 -16.79 -24.55 -13.32
C SER A 93 -17.53 -25.31 -14.44
N SER A 94 -18.86 -25.26 -14.48
CA SER A 94 -19.67 -25.90 -15.52
C SER A 94 -19.47 -25.28 -16.91
N GLN A 95 -19.11 -23.99 -16.94
CA GLN A 95 -18.90 -23.23 -18.19
C GLN A 95 -17.42 -22.93 -18.45
N GLY A 96 -16.52 -23.25 -17.50
CA GLY A 96 -15.10 -22.93 -17.59
C GLY A 96 -14.81 -21.43 -17.71
N LYS A 97 -15.65 -20.57 -17.14
CA LYS A 97 -15.55 -19.11 -17.30
C LYS A 97 -15.81 -18.34 -16.02
N TRP A 98 -15.25 -17.14 -15.97
CA TRP A 98 -15.55 -16.15 -14.92
C TRP A 98 -16.85 -15.42 -15.25
N LEU A 99 -17.74 -15.34 -14.26
CA LEU A 99 -18.96 -14.55 -14.29
C LEU A 99 -18.78 -13.33 -13.39
N VAL A 100 -19.24 -12.16 -13.80
CA VAL A 100 -19.29 -11.00 -12.92
C VAL A 100 -20.35 -11.25 -11.85
N ASP A 101 -19.95 -11.16 -10.59
CA ASP A 101 -20.88 -11.20 -9.44
C ASP A 101 -21.11 -9.79 -8.89
N ASP A 102 -20.06 -8.96 -8.90
CA ASP A 102 -20.13 -7.56 -8.47
C ASP A 102 -19.29 -6.66 -9.39
N ASP A 103 -19.88 -5.57 -9.87
CA ASP A 103 -19.25 -4.58 -10.75
C ASP A 103 -18.81 -3.34 -9.94
N THR A 104 -17.97 -3.58 -8.94
CA THR A 104 -17.64 -2.62 -7.87
C THR A 104 -17.22 -1.25 -8.40
N ILE A 105 -16.33 -1.25 -9.39
CA ILE A 105 -15.80 -0.06 -10.03
C ILE A 105 -15.89 -0.29 -11.53
N ASN A 106 -16.72 0.49 -12.21
CA ASN A 106 -16.84 0.51 -13.66
C ASN A 106 -16.98 1.96 -14.10
N GLU A 107 -15.83 2.63 -14.25
CA GLU A 107 -15.82 4.07 -14.45
C GLU A 107 -16.18 4.46 -15.88
N THR A 108 -17.01 5.49 -16.02
CA THR A 108 -17.33 6.15 -17.30
C THR A 108 -16.57 7.45 -17.50
N SER A 109 -15.69 7.80 -16.56
CA SER A 109 -14.81 8.96 -16.62
C SER A 109 -13.36 8.51 -16.47
N THR A 110 -12.46 9.08 -17.28
CA THR A 110 -11.06 8.64 -17.28
C THR A 110 -10.31 9.06 -16.03
N ARG A 111 -9.39 8.22 -15.57
CA ARG A 111 -8.31 8.61 -14.66
C ARG A 111 -7.06 8.96 -15.45
N THR A 112 -6.24 9.85 -14.92
CA THR A 112 -4.91 10.17 -15.45
C THR A 112 -3.86 9.70 -14.46
N ILE A 113 -2.87 8.94 -14.92
CA ILE A 113 -1.69 8.55 -14.13
C ILE A 113 -0.49 9.20 -14.80
N THR A 114 0.02 10.25 -14.16
CA THR A 114 1.15 11.00 -14.71
C THR A 114 2.41 10.14 -14.79
N SER A 115 3.32 10.48 -15.71
CA SER A 115 4.60 9.75 -15.87
C SER A 115 5.33 9.61 -14.52
N GLY A 116 5.85 8.41 -14.26
CA GLY A 116 6.56 8.05 -13.02
C GLY A 116 5.68 7.88 -11.76
N ASN A 117 4.38 8.19 -11.83
CA ASN A 117 3.45 8.07 -10.71
C ASN A 117 2.68 6.74 -10.72
N HIS A 118 1.81 6.56 -9.73
CA HIS A 118 0.96 5.39 -9.60
C HIS A 118 -0.43 5.77 -9.08
N LEU A 119 -1.41 4.95 -9.44
CA LEU A 119 -2.76 4.95 -8.88
C LEU A 119 -2.88 3.80 -7.87
N ALA A 120 -3.13 4.14 -6.61
CA ALA A 120 -3.50 3.22 -5.55
C ALA A 120 -4.93 2.69 -5.77
N LEU A 121 -5.12 1.37 -5.85
CA LEU A 121 -6.45 0.76 -6.05
C LEU A 121 -7.15 0.38 -4.73
N ASP A 122 -6.41 0.36 -3.63
CA ASP A 122 -6.90 -0.06 -2.32
C ASP A 122 -7.72 1.05 -1.62
N ARG A 123 -7.04 2.10 -1.15
CA ARG A 123 -7.62 3.13 -0.30
C ARG A 123 -8.41 4.14 -1.13
N GLY A 124 -9.70 4.27 -0.82
CA GLY A 124 -10.59 5.24 -1.46
C GLY A 124 -11.05 4.84 -2.86
N ILE A 125 -10.72 3.62 -3.31
CA ILE A 125 -11.23 3.06 -4.58
C ILE A 125 -11.92 1.72 -4.34
N PHE A 126 -11.25 0.68 -3.87
CA PHE A 126 -11.86 -0.65 -3.73
C PHE A 126 -12.23 -1.00 -2.28
N ASN A 127 -11.32 -0.74 -1.33
CA ASN A 127 -11.51 -1.20 0.05
C ASN A 127 -12.74 -0.58 0.69
N GLY A 128 -13.63 -1.44 1.19
CA GLY A 128 -14.87 -1.04 1.87
C GLY A 128 -16.11 -1.02 0.98
N ASN A 129 -15.97 -1.22 -0.33
CA ASN A 129 -17.10 -1.20 -1.26
C ASN A 129 -17.78 -2.56 -1.45
N VAL A 130 -17.09 -3.67 -1.17
CA VAL A 130 -17.67 -5.03 -1.28
C VAL A 130 -17.40 -5.83 -0.03
N ARG A 131 -18.40 -6.61 0.40
CA ARG A 131 -18.26 -7.66 1.42
C ARG A 131 -18.53 -9.01 0.79
N ALA A 132 -17.91 -10.06 1.33
CA ALA A 132 -18.16 -11.43 0.87
C ALA A 132 -19.64 -11.84 1.00
N SER A 133 -20.38 -11.24 1.93
CA SER A 133 -21.82 -11.44 2.10
C SER A 133 -22.66 -10.94 0.94
N ASP A 134 -22.15 -9.97 0.16
CA ASP A 134 -22.90 -9.31 -0.91
C ASP A 134 -22.87 -10.15 -2.20
N LEU A 135 -21.91 -11.09 -2.30
CA LEU A 135 -21.70 -11.98 -3.44
C LEU A 135 -22.78 -13.06 -3.52
N THR A 136 -23.39 -13.21 -4.69
CA THR A 136 -24.64 -13.97 -4.86
C THR A 136 -24.45 -15.41 -5.31
N HIS A 137 -23.26 -15.79 -5.80
CA HIS A 137 -23.00 -17.14 -6.34
C HIS A 137 -22.69 -18.20 -5.28
N GLY A 138 -22.85 -17.89 -3.99
CA GLY A 138 -22.65 -18.84 -2.88
C GLY A 138 -21.18 -19.22 -2.64
N THR A 139 -20.96 -20.40 -2.07
CA THR A 139 -19.62 -20.94 -1.78
C THR A 139 -18.90 -21.30 -3.08
N GLY A 140 -17.61 -20.93 -3.20
CA GLY A 140 -16.80 -21.28 -4.37
C GLY A 140 -15.58 -20.39 -4.56
N THR A 141 -14.99 -20.47 -5.76
CA THR A 141 -13.80 -19.70 -6.13
C THR A 141 -14.19 -18.37 -6.77
N TYR A 142 -13.62 -17.30 -6.24
CA TYR A 142 -13.81 -15.94 -6.70
C TYR A 142 -12.48 -15.32 -7.09
N ARG A 143 -12.52 -14.22 -7.83
CA ARG A 143 -11.39 -13.31 -8.01
C ARG A 143 -11.82 -11.86 -7.89
N VAL A 144 -10.94 -11.04 -7.34
CA VAL A 144 -10.97 -9.60 -7.60
C VAL A 144 -10.15 -9.39 -8.87
N TYR A 145 -10.79 -8.87 -9.91
CA TYR A 145 -10.20 -8.59 -11.21
C TYR A 145 -10.14 -7.09 -11.41
N ALA A 146 -9.00 -6.57 -11.86
CA ALA A 146 -8.81 -5.14 -12.14
C ALA A 146 -8.20 -4.96 -13.54
N ALA A 147 -8.70 -3.98 -14.29
CA ALA A 147 -8.19 -3.63 -15.61
C ALA A 147 -8.28 -2.13 -15.85
N PHE A 148 -7.41 -1.60 -16.71
CA PHE A 148 -7.46 -0.22 -17.19
C PHE A 148 -7.80 -0.21 -18.68
N ARG A 149 -8.88 0.46 -19.05
CA ARG A 149 -9.52 0.32 -20.38
C ARG A 149 -9.52 1.61 -21.19
N ASP A 150 -9.67 1.45 -22.51
CA ASP A 150 -9.98 2.53 -23.45
C ASP A 150 -11.50 2.86 -23.48
N PRO A 151 -11.95 3.87 -24.24
CA PRO A 151 -13.38 4.22 -24.37
C PRO A 151 -14.25 3.11 -24.97
N GLU A 152 -13.67 2.21 -25.75
CA GLU A 152 -14.31 1.07 -26.39
C GLU A 152 -14.32 -0.19 -25.51
N GLU A 153 -13.93 -0.05 -24.24
CA GLU A 153 -13.82 -1.10 -23.22
C GLU A 153 -12.73 -2.16 -23.46
N ASN A 154 -11.82 -1.94 -24.41
CA ASN A 154 -10.65 -2.80 -24.56
C ASN A 154 -9.63 -2.51 -23.45
N ILE A 155 -8.92 -3.55 -23.01
CA ILE A 155 -7.86 -3.39 -22.02
C ILE A 155 -6.68 -2.68 -22.68
N LEU A 156 -6.16 -1.64 -22.04
CA LEU A 156 -4.96 -0.96 -22.50
C LEU A 156 -3.78 -1.92 -22.43
N ARG A 157 -2.91 -1.88 -23.43
CA ARG A 157 -1.73 -2.76 -23.52
C ARG A 157 -0.46 -1.97 -23.18
N THR A 158 0.47 -2.64 -22.51
CA THR A 158 1.81 -2.12 -22.24
C THR A 158 2.70 -2.24 -23.47
N ASP A 159 3.87 -1.58 -23.45
CA ASP A 159 4.81 -1.58 -24.57
C ASP A 159 5.35 -2.99 -24.93
N ASP A 160 5.27 -3.94 -24.00
CA ASP A 160 5.61 -5.37 -24.19
C ASP A 160 4.40 -6.24 -24.58
N ASP A 161 3.32 -5.61 -25.04
CA ASP A 161 2.11 -6.28 -25.55
C ASP A 161 1.36 -7.09 -24.48
N VAL A 162 1.43 -6.65 -23.22
CA VAL A 162 0.71 -7.28 -22.10
C VAL A 162 -0.49 -6.42 -21.72
N ASP A 163 -1.63 -7.06 -21.48
CA ASP A 163 -2.84 -6.35 -21.04
C ASP A 163 -2.61 -5.77 -19.64
N LEU A 164 -3.01 -4.51 -19.44
CA LEU A 164 -2.88 -3.79 -18.17
C LEU A 164 -4.00 -4.22 -17.21
N GLU A 165 -3.94 -5.49 -16.81
CA GLU A 165 -4.86 -6.16 -15.91
C GLU A 165 -4.12 -6.92 -14.80
N ALA A 166 -4.82 -7.19 -13.71
CA ALA A 166 -4.34 -8.06 -12.64
C ALA A 166 -5.51 -8.66 -11.89
N TRP A 167 -5.28 -9.79 -11.22
CA TRP A 167 -6.30 -10.40 -10.37
C TRP A 167 -5.71 -11.11 -9.16
N TRP A 168 -6.56 -11.32 -8.15
CA TRP A 168 -6.28 -12.18 -7.01
C TRP A 168 -7.46 -13.10 -6.75
N GLN A 169 -7.19 -14.40 -6.60
CA GLN A 169 -8.22 -15.41 -6.34
C GLN A 169 -8.39 -15.67 -4.84
N PHE A 170 -9.63 -15.95 -4.44
CA PHE A 170 -9.97 -16.33 -3.07
C PHE A 170 -11.14 -17.30 -3.07
N SER A 171 -11.25 -18.09 -2.00
CA SER A 171 -12.41 -18.97 -1.78
C SER A 171 -13.38 -18.31 -0.81
N LYS A 172 -14.66 -18.27 -1.17
CA LYS A 172 -15.75 -17.98 -0.24
C LYS A 172 -16.27 -19.31 0.28
N THR A 173 -16.20 -19.51 1.59
CA THR A 173 -16.72 -20.69 2.30
C THR A 173 -18.08 -20.40 2.89
#